data_AF-A0A8U0TXW6-F1
#
_entry.id   AF-A0A8U0TXW6-F1
#
_cell.length_a   1.000
_cell.length_b   1.000
_cell.length_c   1.000
_cell.angle_alpha   90.00
_cell.angle_beta   90.00
_cell.angle_gamma   90.00
#
_symmetry.space_group_name_H-M   'P 1'
#
loop_
_entity.id
_entity.type
_entity.pdbx_description
1 polymer ?
#
loop_
_entity_poly.entity_id
_entity_poly.type
_entity_poly.pdbx_seq_one_letter_code
_entity_poly.pdbx_strand_id
1 'polypeptide(L)'
;MFHNSSRGLFTLLLMLLEWTRPGLPSPLRPICDLRVLKHFIEEARDAQAAMLTCKEGCGLPEPVTVPQTKVDFSVWERKNALEQAHEVQSGLWLLNQAIGSLRASVTNTALHSHIDNSLINIFRIGKVLRSLNIQECTPPAGEVSRGEETWRVSSASELLQVHVNFLRGKLQLLLSNAPVCH
;
A
#
# COMPACT_ATOMS: atom_id res chain seq x y z
N MET A 1 24.95 52.58 -26.91
CA MET A 1 25.30 52.35 -25.50
C MET A 1 24.04 51.92 -24.75
N PHE A 2 23.54 50.71 -25.00
CA PHE A 2 22.39 50.13 -24.31
C PHE A 2 22.58 48.62 -24.27
N HIS A 3 23.41 48.16 -23.32
CA HIS A 3 23.57 46.75 -23.02
C HIS A 3 23.89 46.70 -21.53
N ASN A 4 22.87 46.42 -20.71
CA ASN A 4 23.03 45.77 -19.39
C ASN A 4 21.73 45.73 -18.56
N SER A 5 20.68 46.48 -18.92
CA SER A 5 19.47 46.51 -18.08
C SER A 5 18.64 45.22 -18.13
N SER A 6 18.59 44.52 -19.26
CA SER A 6 17.75 43.31 -19.41
C SER A 6 18.32 42.07 -18.71
N ARG A 7 19.66 41.99 -18.58
CA ARG A 7 20.32 40.85 -17.92
C ARG A 7 20.14 40.90 -16.41
N GLY A 8 20.25 42.09 -15.81
CA GLY A 8 20.06 42.29 -14.37
C GLY A 8 18.63 42.04 -13.90
N LEU A 9 17.64 42.39 -14.72
CA LEU A 9 16.23 42.13 -14.40
C LEU A 9 15.92 40.63 -14.44
N PHE A 10 16.49 39.92 -15.42
CA PHE A 10 16.29 38.47 -15.58
C PHE A 10 16.96 37.68 -14.44
N THR A 11 18.16 38.08 -14.00
CA THR A 11 18.81 37.46 -12.84
C THR A 11 18.06 37.74 -11.55
N LEU A 12 17.51 38.94 -11.36
CA LEU A 12 16.66 39.26 -10.20
C LEU A 12 15.35 38.45 -10.20
N LEU A 13 14.73 38.28 -11.36
CA LEU A 13 13.54 37.44 -11.52
C LEU A 13 13.84 35.97 -11.20
N LEU A 14 14.98 35.43 -11.66
CA LEU A 14 15.39 34.06 -11.34
C LEU A 14 15.67 33.87 -9.84
N MET A 15 16.37 34.82 -9.20
CA MET A 15 16.62 34.77 -7.76
C MET A 15 15.33 34.88 -6.93
N LEU A 16 14.39 35.73 -7.35
CA LEU A 16 13.07 35.82 -6.71
C LEU A 16 12.27 34.54 -6.92
N LEU A 17 12.33 33.89 -8.09
CA LEU A 17 11.64 32.63 -8.35
C LEU A 17 12.21 31.47 -7.51
N GLU A 18 13.53 31.47 -7.25
CA GLU A 18 14.18 30.52 -6.35
C GLU A 18 13.85 30.82 -4.88
N TRP A 19 13.74 32.10 -4.51
CA TRP A 19 13.39 32.55 -3.15
C TRP A 19 11.91 32.33 -2.81
N THR A 20 11.02 32.38 -3.81
CA THR A 20 9.59 32.10 -3.64
C THR A 20 9.25 30.64 -3.86
N ARG A 21 10.21 29.70 -3.85
CA ARG A 21 9.86 28.30 -3.63
C ARG A 21 9.55 28.19 -2.14
N PRO A 22 8.28 28.15 -1.70
CA PRO A 22 8.04 27.62 -0.37
C PRO A 22 8.63 26.21 -0.45
N GLY A 23 9.49 25.83 0.48
CA GLY A 23 9.75 24.42 0.70
C GLY A 23 8.42 23.81 1.07
N LEU A 24 7.62 23.42 0.06
CA LEU A 24 6.38 22.69 0.28
C LEU A 24 6.83 21.53 1.15
N PRO A 25 6.29 21.35 2.36
CA PRO A 25 6.56 20.15 3.12
C PRO A 25 6.22 19.02 2.17
N SER A 26 7.23 18.22 1.80
CA SER A 26 7.05 17.17 0.82
C SER A 26 5.80 16.38 1.23
N PRO A 27 4.83 16.15 0.33
CA PRO A 27 3.58 15.44 0.64
C PRO A 27 3.81 14.00 1.15
N LEU A 28 5.08 13.58 1.24
CA LEU A 28 5.58 12.34 1.79
C LEU A 28 5.66 12.31 3.33
N ARG A 29 5.52 13.44 4.05
CA ARG A 29 5.56 13.44 5.53
C ARG A 29 4.51 12.55 6.24
N PRO A 30 3.27 12.36 5.71
CA PRO A 30 2.32 11.42 6.29
C PRO A 30 2.72 9.94 6.11
N ILE A 31 3.61 9.62 5.17
CA ILE A 31 4.00 8.25 4.81
C ILE A 31 4.97 7.66 5.83
N CYS A 32 5.79 8.54 6.40
CA CYS A 32 6.77 8.20 7.44
C CYS A 32 6.14 8.26 8.84
N ASP A 33 4.88 8.70 8.93
CA ASP A 33 4.11 8.59 10.15
C ASP A 33 3.55 7.17 10.28
N LEU A 34 4.32 6.29 10.92
CA LEU A 34 3.92 4.90 11.19
C LEU A 34 2.62 4.81 12.00
N ARG A 35 2.12 5.90 12.60
CA ARG A 35 0.80 5.92 13.24
C ARG A 35 -0.33 5.74 12.23
N VAL A 36 -0.17 6.23 10.99
CA VAL A 36 -1.14 6.03 9.91
C VAL A 36 -1.21 4.56 9.53
N LEU A 37 -0.05 3.90 9.38
CA LEU A 37 0.00 2.47 9.13
C LEU A 37 -0.62 1.68 10.29
N LYS A 38 -0.31 2.05 11.53
CA LYS A 38 -0.90 1.43 12.72
C LYS A 38 -2.42 1.52 12.70
N HIS A 39 -2.97 2.68 12.33
CA HIS A 39 -4.42 2.86 12.19
C HIS A 39 -5.02 1.92 11.13
N PHE A 40 -4.38 1.79 9.95
CA PHE A 40 -4.84 0.83 8.94
C PHE A 40 -4.77 -0.63 9.41
N ILE A 41 -3.77 -0.99 10.21
CA ILE A 41 -3.66 -2.32 10.82
C ILE A 41 -4.80 -2.55 11.82
N GLU A 42 -5.15 -1.54 12.62
CA GLU A 42 -6.28 -1.59 13.56
C GLU A 42 -7.61 -1.76 12.81
N GLU A 43 -7.86 -0.98 11.76
CA GLU A 43 -9.08 -1.11 10.94
C GLU A 43 -9.17 -2.49 10.26
N ALA A 44 -8.05 -3.04 9.77
CA ALA A 44 -8.01 -4.38 9.20
C ALA A 44 -8.30 -5.47 10.25
N ARG A 45 -7.83 -5.27 11.49
CA ARG A 45 -8.10 -6.18 12.61
C ARG A 45 -9.56 -6.13 13.03
N ASP A 46 -10.16 -4.95 13.05
CA ASP A 46 -11.59 -4.77 13.35
C ASP A 46 -12.46 -5.46 12.29
N ALA A 47 -12.09 -5.34 11.00
CA ALA A 47 -12.74 -6.07 9.92
C ALA A 47 -12.65 -7.60 10.12
N GLN A 48 -11.48 -8.11 10.49
CA GLN A 48 -11.29 -9.53 10.79
C GLN A 48 -12.13 -9.98 12.00
N ALA A 49 -12.18 -9.19 13.07
CA ALA A 49 -12.96 -9.49 14.26
C ALA A 49 -14.46 -9.54 13.95
N ALA A 50 -14.96 -8.56 13.19
CA ALA A 50 -16.35 -8.54 12.73
C ALA A 50 -16.67 -9.80 11.89
N MET A 51 -15.76 -10.18 10.98
CA MET A 51 -15.92 -11.38 10.15
C MET A 51 -15.99 -12.67 10.98
N LEU A 52 -15.18 -12.82 12.03
CA LEU A 52 -15.21 -13.99 12.92
C LEU A 52 -16.54 -14.13 13.68
N THR A 53 -17.21 -13.02 13.95
CA THR A 53 -18.53 -13.04 14.62
C THR A 53 -19.69 -13.26 13.66
N CYS A 54 -19.44 -13.21 12.36
CA CYS A 54 -20.48 -13.36 11.36
C CYS A 54 -20.91 -14.83 11.23
N LYS A 55 -22.23 -15.06 11.28
CA LYS A 55 -22.83 -16.40 11.22
C LYS A 55 -23.19 -16.84 9.80
N GLU A 56 -23.75 -15.94 9.01
CA GLU A 56 -24.28 -16.23 7.67
C GLU A 56 -24.04 -15.05 6.72
N GLY A 57 -23.94 -15.34 5.42
CA GLY A 57 -23.83 -14.32 4.36
C GLY A 57 -22.47 -13.60 4.28
N CYS A 58 -21.41 -14.23 4.79
CA CYS A 58 -20.07 -13.63 4.90
C CYS A 58 -18.93 -14.52 4.39
N GLY A 59 -19.26 -15.50 3.57
CA GLY A 59 -18.29 -16.43 2.99
C GLY A 59 -17.71 -15.97 1.66
N LEU A 60 -16.62 -16.64 1.27
CA LEU A 60 -16.13 -16.64 -0.11
C LEU A 60 -16.87 -17.73 -0.90
N PRO A 61 -17.30 -17.44 -2.15
CA PRO A 61 -17.99 -18.43 -2.98
C PRO A 61 -17.00 -19.47 -3.52
N GLU A 62 -15.76 -19.06 -3.77
CA GLU A 62 -14.67 -19.90 -4.24
C GLU A 62 -13.37 -19.48 -3.53
N PRO A 63 -12.37 -20.38 -3.41
CA PRO A 63 -11.09 -20.01 -2.83
C PRO A 63 -10.40 -18.92 -3.66
N VAL A 64 -9.77 -17.97 -2.99
CA VAL A 64 -9.10 -16.83 -3.61
C VAL A 64 -7.59 -16.91 -3.43
N THR A 65 -6.85 -16.40 -4.41
CA THR A 65 -5.39 -16.32 -4.34
C THR A 65 -4.96 -15.09 -3.53
N VAL A 66 -4.02 -15.27 -2.62
CA VAL A 66 -3.51 -14.25 -1.70
C VAL A 66 -1.98 -14.24 -1.67
N PRO A 67 -1.34 -13.12 -1.28
CA PRO A 67 0.11 -13.09 -1.15
C PRO A 67 0.56 -13.89 0.08
N GLN A 68 1.77 -14.44 0.01
CA GLN A 68 2.42 -14.94 1.22
C GLN A 68 2.78 -13.78 2.15
N THR A 69 2.42 -13.93 3.43
CA THR A 69 2.62 -12.91 4.47
C THR A 69 3.79 -13.21 5.40
N LYS A 70 4.29 -14.44 5.39
CA LYS A 70 5.48 -14.83 6.14
C LYS A 70 6.69 -14.02 5.64
N VAL A 71 7.47 -13.50 6.57
CA VAL A 71 8.73 -12.81 6.29
C VAL A 71 9.87 -13.65 6.84
N ASP A 72 10.75 -14.09 5.94
CA ASP A 72 12.09 -14.53 6.33
C ASP A 72 13.00 -13.29 6.30
N PHE A 73 13.41 -12.82 7.48
CA PHE A 73 14.23 -11.61 7.61
C PHE A 73 15.57 -11.72 6.87
N SER A 74 16.18 -12.91 6.85
CA SER A 74 17.45 -13.12 6.16
C SER A 74 17.30 -12.97 4.65
N VAL A 75 16.18 -13.43 4.09
CA VAL A 75 15.88 -13.28 2.66
C VAL A 75 15.45 -11.84 2.37
N TRP A 76 14.64 -11.25 3.24
CA TRP A 76 14.11 -9.89 3.10
C TRP A 76 15.23 -8.84 3.10
N GLU A 77 16.17 -8.90 4.03
CA GLU A 77 17.29 -7.95 4.14
C GLU A 77 18.27 -8.02 2.97
N ARG A 78 18.35 -9.18 2.30
CA ARG A 78 19.18 -9.36 1.11
C ARG A 78 18.55 -8.76 -0.17
N LYS A 79 17.25 -8.49 -0.16
CA LYS A 79 16.56 -7.84 -1.29
C LYS A 79 16.92 -6.36 -1.35
N ASN A 80 17.09 -5.84 -2.55
CA ASN A 80 17.21 -4.40 -2.74
C ASN A 80 15.85 -3.71 -2.56
N ALA A 81 15.87 -2.37 -2.44
CA ALA A 81 14.65 -1.59 -2.18
C ALA A 81 13.58 -1.76 -3.27
N LEU A 82 13.97 -1.95 -4.54
CA LEU A 82 13.04 -2.15 -5.64
C LEU A 82 12.35 -3.52 -5.55
N GLU A 83 13.08 -4.57 -5.19
CA GLU A 83 12.54 -5.92 -5.01
C GLU A 83 11.55 -5.99 -3.84
N GLN A 84 11.88 -5.40 -2.69
CA GLN A 84 10.97 -5.31 -1.55
C GLN A 84 9.70 -4.53 -1.91
N ALA A 85 9.87 -3.44 -2.65
CA ALA A 85 8.77 -2.58 -3.05
C ALA A 85 7.85 -3.25 -4.09
N HIS A 86 8.42 -3.97 -5.06
CA HIS A 86 7.68 -4.81 -6.01
C HIS A 86 6.85 -5.87 -5.27
N GLU A 87 7.46 -6.61 -4.35
CA GLU A 87 6.79 -7.66 -3.59
C GLU A 87 5.60 -7.12 -2.77
N VAL A 88 5.75 -5.92 -2.19
CA VAL A 88 4.65 -5.25 -1.47
C VAL A 88 3.56 -4.78 -2.43
N GLN A 89 3.91 -4.21 -3.58
CA GLN A 89 2.93 -3.74 -4.57
C GLN A 89 2.08 -4.88 -5.13
N SER A 90 2.71 -5.97 -5.59
CA SER A 90 1.96 -7.12 -6.09
C SER A 90 1.11 -7.76 -4.99
N GLY A 91 1.61 -7.79 -3.76
CA GLY A 91 0.85 -8.29 -2.61
C GLY A 91 -0.39 -7.45 -2.31
N LEU A 92 -0.28 -6.12 -2.35
CA LEU A 92 -1.44 -5.22 -2.23
C LEU A 92 -2.42 -5.40 -3.38
N TRP A 93 -1.93 -5.59 -4.60
CA TRP A 93 -2.78 -5.88 -5.76
C TRP A 93 -3.57 -7.19 -5.57
N LEU A 94 -2.92 -8.28 -5.16
CA LEU A 94 -3.59 -9.56 -4.87
C LEU A 94 -4.63 -9.41 -3.76
N LEU A 95 -4.32 -8.68 -2.69
CA LEU A 95 -5.27 -8.41 -1.61
C LEU A 95 -6.46 -7.60 -2.09
N ASN A 96 -6.25 -6.59 -2.95
CA ASN A 96 -7.34 -5.80 -3.53
C ASN A 96 -8.30 -6.69 -4.34
N GLN A 97 -7.76 -7.60 -5.16
CA GLN A 97 -8.57 -8.55 -5.93
C GLN A 97 -9.33 -9.51 -5.01
N ALA A 98 -8.66 -10.11 -4.03
CA ALA A 98 -9.26 -11.08 -3.12
C ALA A 98 -10.36 -10.46 -2.23
N ILE A 99 -10.11 -9.27 -1.68
CA ILE A 99 -11.09 -8.54 -0.88
C ILE A 99 -12.22 -7.99 -1.76
N GLY A 100 -11.95 -7.63 -3.02
CA GLY A 100 -12.97 -7.30 -4.01
C GLY A 100 -13.93 -8.47 -4.28
N SER A 101 -13.39 -9.69 -4.42
CA SER A 101 -14.20 -10.91 -4.55
C SER A 101 -15.05 -11.17 -3.30
N LEU A 102 -14.48 -10.97 -2.10
CA LEU A 102 -15.24 -11.03 -0.85
C LEU A 102 -16.37 -9.99 -0.83
N ARG A 103 -16.08 -8.75 -1.24
CA ARG A 103 -17.08 -7.67 -1.27
C ARG A 103 -18.27 -8.00 -2.16
N ALA A 104 -18.02 -8.69 -3.27
CA ALA A 104 -19.04 -9.12 -4.21
C ALA A 104 -19.90 -10.28 -3.69
N SER A 105 -19.40 -11.11 -2.78
CA SER A 105 -20.12 -12.27 -2.24
C SER A 105 -20.83 -12.01 -0.92
N VAL A 106 -20.36 -11.06 -0.11
CA VAL A 106 -20.91 -10.78 1.22
C VAL A 106 -22.27 -10.08 1.10
N THR A 107 -23.31 -10.76 1.59
CA THR A 107 -24.67 -10.22 1.69
C THR A 107 -24.94 -9.56 3.04
N ASN A 108 -24.13 -9.86 4.06
CA ASN A 108 -24.24 -9.25 5.38
C ASN A 108 -23.81 -7.77 5.35
N THR A 109 -24.77 -6.85 5.44
CA THR A 109 -24.55 -5.41 5.33
C THR A 109 -23.72 -4.82 6.47
N ALA A 110 -23.69 -5.46 7.64
CA ALA A 110 -22.87 -5.01 8.77
C ALA A 110 -21.36 -5.09 8.46
N LEU A 111 -20.97 -5.94 7.51
CA LEU A 111 -19.57 -6.09 7.08
C LEU A 111 -19.19 -5.17 5.92
N HIS A 112 -20.15 -4.56 5.21
CA HIS A 112 -19.86 -3.77 4.01
C HIS A 112 -18.91 -2.62 4.29
N SER A 113 -19.13 -1.87 5.38
CA SER A 113 -18.27 -0.75 5.78
C SER A 113 -16.83 -1.18 6.08
N HIS A 114 -16.65 -2.29 6.78
CA HIS A 114 -15.33 -2.86 7.06
C HIS A 114 -14.58 -3.27 5.78
N ILE A 115 -15.28 -3.91 4.84
CA ILE A 115 -14.69 -4.39 3.58
C ILE A 115 -14.38 -3.20 2.66
N ASP A 116 -15.30 -2.24 2.53
CA ASP A 116 -15.13 -1.04 1.73
C ASP A 116 -13.96 -0.19 2.27
N ASN A 117 -13.83 -0.05 3.60
CA ASN A 117 -12.67 0.61 4.20
C ASN A 117 -11.37 -0.12 3.92
N SER A 118 -11.36 -1.46 3.94
CA SER A 118 -10.16 -2.26 3.61
C SER A 118 -9.70 -1.99 2.17
N LEU A 119 -10.63 -1.96 1.20
CA LEU A 119 -10.33 -1.64 -0.21
C LEU A 119 -9.82 -0.20 -0.37
N ILE A 120 -10.48 0.77 0.27
CA ILE A 120 -10.07 2.18 0.26
C ILE A 120 -8.67 2.34 0.84
N ASN A 121 -8.36 1.66 1.94
CA ASN A 121 -7.07 1.72 2.60
C ASN A 121 -5.97 1.08 1.76
N ILE A 122 -6.22 -0.07 1.12
CA ILE A 122 -5.27 -0.66 0.16
C ILE A 122 -4.94 0.34 -0.95
N PHE A 123 -5.96 0.99 -1.52
CA PHE A 123 -5.74 2.00 -2.55
C PHE A 123 -4.94 3.21 -2.04
N ARG A 124 -5.23 3.70 -0.82
CA ARG A 124 -4.48 4.79 -0.17
C ARG A 124 -3.02 4.40 0.04
N ILE A 125 -2.75 3.19 0.52
CA ILE A 125 -1.39 2.65 0.70
C ILE A 125 -0.68 2.57 -0.66
N GLY A 126 -1.35 2.05 -1.71
CA GLY A 126 -0.77 1.99 -3.06
C GLY A 126 -0.39 3.37 -3.61
N LYS A 127 -1.25 4.39 -3.41
CA LYS A 127 -0.93 5.81 -3.71
C LYS A 127 0.31 6.29 -2.97
N VAL A 128 0.39 5.99 -1.68
CA VAL A 128 1.53 6.33 -0.82
C VAL A 128 2.81 5.71 -1.35
N LEU A 129 2.81 4.41 -1.65
CA LEU A 129 3.99 3.74 -2.19
C LEU A 129 4.40 4.31 -3.55
N ARG A 130 3.46 4.60 -4.46
CA ARG A 130 3.77 5.27 -5.75
C ARG A 130 4.51 6.60 -5.57
N SER A 131 4.14 7.37 -4.56
CA SER A 131 4.81 8.65 -4.28
C SER A 131 6.25 8.50 -3.77
N LEU A 132 6.63 7.31 -3.31
CA LEU A 132 8.02 6.93 -2.97
C LEU A 132 8.83 6.46 -4.20
N ASN A 133 8.32 6.72 -5.42
CA ASN A 133 8.88 6.24 -6.69
C ASN A 133 8.95 4.71 -6.79
N ILE A 134 8.10 4.02 -6.03
CA ILE A 134 7.86 2.58 -6.16
C ILE A 134 6.84 2.40 -7.28
N GLN A 135 7.27 1.85 -8.42
CA GLN A 135 6.38 1.62 -9.55
C GLN A 135 5.27 0.62 -9.19
N GLU A 136 4.09 0.82 -9.78
CA GLU A 136 2.94 -0.04 -9.55
C GLU A 136 3.10 -1.35 -10.31
N CYS A 137 3.07 -2.46 -9.58
CA CYS A 137 3.00 -3.78 -10.20
C CYS A 137 1.56 -4.06 -10.57
N THR A 138 1.22 -3.82 -11.84
CA THR A 138 0.12 -4.56 -12.49
C THR A 138 0.78 -5.73 -13.21
N PRO A 139 0.89 -6.91 -12.58
CA PRO A 139 1.42 -8.07 -13.30
C PRO A 139 0.60 -8.27 -14.58
N PRO A 140 1.22 -8.48 -15.75
CA PRO A 140 0.48 -8.86 -16.94
C PRO A 140 -0.33 -10.11 -16.63
N ALA A 141 -1.55 -10.19 -17.17
CA ALA A 141 -2.45 -11.32 -16.91
C ALA A 141 -1.73 -12.66 -17.18
N GLY A 142 -1.39 -13.38 -16.11
CA GLY A 142 -0.70 -14.68 -16.18
C GLY A 142 0.73 -14.71 -15.65
N GLU A 143 1.37 -13.57 -15.37
CA GLU A 143 2.71 -13.51 -14.76
C GLU A 143 2.61 -12.97 -13.33
N VAL A 144 2.18 -13.83 -12.39
CA VAL A 144 2.61 -13.64 -11.00
C VAL A 144 4.14 -13.73 -11.04
N SER A 145 4.80 -12.61 -10.75
CA SER A 145 6.23 -12.42 -10.94
C SER A 145 6.99 -13.62 -10.39
N ARG A 146 7.88 -14.19 -11.22
CA ARG A 146 8.65 -15.42 -10.96
C ARG A 146 9.47 -15.27 -9.66
N GLY A 147 8.84 -15.54 -8.52
CA GLY A 147 9.40 -15.30 -7.19
C GLY A 147 8.39 -14.93 -6.09
N GLU A 148 7.16 -14.54 -6.44
CA GLU A 148 6.10 -14.27 -5.46
C GLU A 148 5.33 -15.56 -5.13
N GLU A 149 5.66 -16.15 -3.98
CA GLU A 149 4.88 -17.27 -3.44
C GLU A 149 3.44 -16.80 -3.14
N THR A 150 2.47 -17.39 -3.85
CA THR A 150 1.03 -17.12 -3.68
C THR A 150 0.32 -18.36 -3.18
N TRP A 151 -0.68 -18.14 -2.33
CA TRP A 151 -1.36 -19.17 -1.56
C TRP A 151 -2.87 -19.03 -1.81
N ARG A 152 -3.66 -20.07 -1.55
CA ARG A 152 -5.12 -20.00 -1.68
C ARG A 152 -5.77 -20.08 -0.30
N VAL A 153 -6.75 -19.25 -0.06
CA VAL A 153 -7.57 -19.27 1.16
C VAL A 153 -9.02 -19.52 0.79
N SER A 154 -9.70 -20.32 1.62
CA SER A 154 -11.08 -20.76 1.35
C SER A 154 -12.10 -20.06 2.26
N SER A 155 -11.65 -19.33 3.28
CA SER A 155 -12.53 -18.62 4.20
C SER A 155 -12.26 -17.10 4.22
N ALA A 156 -13.32 -16.33 4.46
CA ALA A 156 -13.23 -14.87 4.54
C ALA A 156 -12.43 -14.40 5.77
N SER A 157 -12.50 -15.13 6.88
CA SER A 157 -11.71 -14.85 8.08
C SER A 157 -10.21 -15.08 7.86
N GLU A 158 -9.82 -16.14 7.13
CA GLU A 158 -8.43 -16.35 6.71
C GLU A 158 -7.96 -15.24 5.77
N LEU A 159 -8.78 -14.82 4.80
CA LEU A 159 -8.45 -13.71 3.91
C LEU A 159 -8.15 -12.41 4.70
N LEU A 160 -9.01 -12.05 5.66
CA LEU A 160 -8.78 -10.87 6.48
C LEU A 160 -7.60 -11.04 7.45
N GLN A 161 -7.33 -12.26 7.92
CA GLN A 161 -6.11 -12.56 8.68
C GLN A 161 -4.85 -12.31 7.84
N VAL A 162 -4.86 -12.75 6.58
CA VAL A 162 -3.77 -12.49 5.62
C VAL A 162 -3.62 -10.99 5.41
N HIS A 163 -4.71 -10.23 5.24
CA HIS A 163 -4.65 -8.78 5.11
C HIS A 163 -3.93 -8.12 6.31
N VAL A 164 -4.34 -8.45 7.54
CA VAL A 164 -3.69 -7.97 8.77
C VAL A 164 -2.20 -8.33 8.82
N ASN A 165 -1.87 -9.60 8.53
CA ASN A 165 -0.49 -10.08 8.57
C ASN A 165 0.40 -9.42 7.52
N PHE A 166 -0.16 -9.12 6.35
CA PHE A 166 0.54 -8.43 5.28
C PHE A 166 0.91 -7.00 5.70
N LEU A 167 -0.05 -6.25 6.28
CA LEU A 167 0.17 -4.88 6.72
C LEU A 167 1.21 -4.82 7.86
N ARG A 168 1.11 -5.70 8.86
CA ARG A 168 2.04 -5.80 10.00
C ARG A 168 3.42 -6.37 9.63
N GLY A 169 3.50 -7.13 8.54
CA GLY A 169 4.71 -7.78 8.07
C GLY A 169 5.43 -6.95 7.02
N LYS A 170 5.32 -7.39 5.76
CA LYS A 170 6.09 -6.87 4.62
C LYS A 170 5.91 -5.35 4.43
N LEU A 171 4.68 -4.84 4.54
CA LEU A 171 4.43 -3.41 4.36
C LEU A 171 5.08 -2.57 5.47
N GLN A 172 4.93 -2.97 6.73
CA GLN A 172 5.56 -2.28 7.85
C GLN A 172 7.09 -2.29 7.74
N LEU A 173 7.68 -3.40 7.32
CA LEU A 173 9.13 -3.52 7.13
C LEU A 173 9.64 -2.62 6.00
N LEU A 174 8.94 -2.58 4.86
CA LEU A 174 9.30 -1.70 3.75
C LEU A 174 9.28 -0.23 4.19
N LEU A 175 8.22 0.20 4.88
CA LEU A 175 8.07 1.60 5.30
C LEU A 175 9.07 2.00 6.41
N SER A 176 9.38 1.09 7.34
CA SER A 176 10.32 1.36 8.44
C SER A 176 11.77 1.56 7.94
N ASN A 177 12.12 0.88 6.84
CA ASN A 177 13.46 0.92 6.24
C ASN A 177 13.57 1.87 5.05
N ALA A 178 12.50 2.59 4.71
CA ALA A 178 12.51 3.52 3.58
C ALA A 178 13.43 4.72 3.88
N PRO A 179 14.48 4.98 3.05
CA PRO A 179 15.41 6.08 3.28
C PRO A 179 14.75 7.46 3.30
N VAL A 180 13.63 7.60 2.60
CA VAL A 180 12.83 8.84 2.52
C VAL A 180 12.17 9.19 3.87
N CYS A 181 12.17 8.27 4.82
CA CYS A 181 11.59 8.44 6.15
C CYS A 181 12.59 8.73 7.27
N HIS A 182 13.87 8.95 6.92
CA HIS A 182 14.96 9.31 7.84
C HIS A 182 15.59 10.65 7.46
#